data_AF-A0A023AVX7-F1
#
_entry.id   AF-A0A023AVX7-F1
#
_cell.length_a   1.000
_cell.length_b   1.000
_cell.length_c   1.000
_cell.angle_alpha   90.00
_cell.angle_beta   90.00
_cell.angle_gamma   90.00
#
_symmetry.space_group_name_H-M   'P 1'
#
loop_
_entity.id
_entity.type
_entity.pdbx_description
1 polymer ?
#
loop_
_entity_poly.entity_id
_entity_poly.type
_entity_poly.pdbx_seq_one_letter_code
_entity_poly.pdbx_strand_id
1 'polypeptide(L)'
;MDRVFEGLIGNNVNVYIDDIVVYADDLDTLFERLDEVLGRCCEEGLFLKLKKGEYVKREAKLLGFIVSEEGIKPDPKKVADLMRVEGN
;
A
#
# COMPACT_ATOMS: atom_id res chain seq x y z
N MET A 1 -3.36 7.79 -11.59
CA MET A 1 -3.50 6.44 -11.00
C MET A 1 -4.92 5.92 -11.08
N ASP A 2 -5.92 6.71 -10.71
CA ASP A 2 -7.32 6.23 -10.60
C ASP A 2 -7.90 5.64 -11.90
N ARG A 3 -7.58 6.23 -13.06
CA ARG A 3 -7.98 5.68 -14.37
C ARG A 3 -7.27 4.36 -14.73
N VAL A 4 -6.03 4.16 -14.25
CA VAL A 4 -5.25 2.95 -14.54
C VAL A 4 -5.84 1.75 -13.79
N PHE A 5 -6.24 1.96 -12.54
CA PHE A 5 -6.81 0.91 -11.68
C PHE A 5 -8.33 0.96 -11.62
N GLU A 6 -8.98 1.58 -12.62
CA GLU A 6 -10.43 1.67 -12.69
C GLU A 6 -11.07 0.27 -12.65
N GLY A 7 -12.04 0.08 -11.76
CA GLY A 7 -12.68 -1.22 -11.50
C GLY A 7 -11.95 -2.13 -10.50
N LEU A 8 -10.70 -1.82 -10.12
CA LEU A 8 -9.96 -2.55 -9.07
C LEU A 8 -9.97 -1.83 -7.72
N ILE A 9 -10.08 -0.50 -7.76
CA ILE A 9 -10.05 0.36 -6.57
C ILE A 9 -11.20 -0.02 -5.62
N GLY A 10 -10.86 -0.26 -4.36
CA GLY A 10 -11.81 -0.55 -3.27
C GLY A 10 -12.18 -2.03 -3.12
N ASN A 11 -12.01 -2.85 -4.17
CA ASN A 11 -12.25 -4.30 -4.11
C ASN A 11 -10.95 -5.10 -3.93
N ASN A 12 -9.93 -4.80 -4.75
CA ASN A 12 -8.69 -5.57 -4.84
C ASN A 12 -7.46 -4.75 -4.47
N VAL A 13 -7.53 -3.43 -4.66
CA VAL A 13 -6.39 -2.52 -4.48
C VAL A 13 -6.87 -1.20 -3.90
N ASN A 14 -6.07 -0.60 -3.04
CA ASN A 14 -6.19 0.82 -2.68
C ASN A 14 -5.00 1.56 -3.27
N VAL A 15 -5.28 2.59 -4.06
CA VAL A 15 -4.25 3.40 -4.69
C VAL A 15 -4.32 4.80 -4.10
N TYR A 16 -3.20 5.29 -3.58
CA TYR A 16 -3.10 6.62 -3.03
C TYR A 16 -1.89 7.35 -3.61
N ILE A 17 -2.15 8.24 -4.57
CA ILE A 17 -1.14 9.01 -5.31
C ILE A 17 -0.07 8.10 -5.92
N ASP A 18 1.03 7.86 -5.21
CA ASP A 18 2.19 7.09 -5.65
C ASP A 18 2.26 5.68 -5.03
N ASP A 19 1.45 5.43 -3.98
CA ASP A 19 1.45 4.17 -3.25
C ASP A 19 0.31 3.27 -3.74
N ILE A 20 0.64 2.02 -4.05
CA ILE A 20 -0.32 0.96 -4.40
C ILE A 20 -0.31 -0.06 -3.27
N VAL A 21 -1.48 -0.34 -2.71
CA VAL A 21 -1.66 -1.30 -1.62
C VAL A 21 -2.57 -2.42 -2.09
N VAL A 22 -2.00 -3.63 -2.14
CA VAL A 22 -2.72 -4.86 -2.43
C VAL A 22 -2.87 -5.64 -1.13
N TYR A 23 -4.08 -6.10 -0.84
CA TYR A 23 -4.41 -6.84 0.38
C TYR A 23 -5.36 -7.98 0.06
N ALA A 24 -5.31 -9.05 0.85
CA ALA A 24 -6.19 -10.22 0.75
C ALA A 24 -6.19 -11.00 2.08
N ASP A 25 -7.17 -11.86 2.26
CA ASP A 25 -7.31 -12.69 3.47
C ASP A 25 -6.39 -13.93 3.46
N ASP A 26 -5.90 -14.33 2.28
CA ASP A 26 -4.99 -15.45 2.07
C ASP A 26 -3.93 -15.12 1.01
N LEU A 27 -2.87 -15.93 0.98
CA LEU A 27 -1.73 -15.69 0.09
C LEU A 27 -2.04 -15.97 -1.38
N ASP A 28 -2.88 -16.95 -1.68
CA ASP A 28 -3.20 -17.32 -3.06
C ASP A 28 -3.98 -16.18 -3.72
N THR A 29 -5.02 -15.68 -3.05
CA THR A 29 -5.78 -14.49 -3.45
C THR A 29 -4.88 -13.25 -3.54
N LEU A 30 -3.91 -13.09 -2.63
CA LEU A 30 -2.97 -11.98 -2.68
C LEU A 30 -2.12 -12.01 -3.96
N PHE A 31 -1.61 -13.18 -4.34
CA PHE A 31 -0.81 -13.33 -5.55
C PHE A 31 -1.63 -13.12 -6.82
N GLU A 32 -2.87 -13.62 -6.87
CA GLU A 32 -3.78 -13.37 -7.99
C GLU A 32 -4.04 -11.86 -8.19
N ARG A 33 -4.34 -11.15 -7.09
CA ARG A 33 -4.54 -9.69 -7.14
C ARG A 33 -3.26 -8.94 -7.51
N LEU A 34 -2.12 -9.40 -7.01
CA LEU A 34 -0.83 -8.79 -7.33
C LEU A 34 -0.51 -8.94 -8.82
N ASP A 35 -0.78 -10.11 -9.41
CA ASP A 35 -0.58 -10.34 -10.84
C ASP A 35 -1.45 -9.40 -11.69
N GLU A 36 -2.73 -9.25 -11.33
CA GLU A 36 -3.64 -8.31 -11.99
C GLU A 36 -3.15 -6.86 -11.92
N VAL A 37 -2.73 -6.41 -10.74
CA VAL A 37 -2.21 -5.05 -10.51
C VAL A 37 -0.92 -4.80 -11.28
N LEU A 38 0.02 -5.77 -11.27
CA LEU A 38 1.27 -5.67 -12.01
C LEU A 38 1.04 -5.72 -13.53
N GLY A 39 0.10 -6.53 -14.01
CA GLY A 39 -0.32 -6.57 -15.40
C GLY A 39 -0.79 -5.21 -15.88
N ARG A 40 -1.68 -4.56 -15.12
CA ARG A 40 -2.13 -3.18 -15.43
C ARG A 40 -1.02 -2.15 -15.40
N CYS A 41 -0.08 -2.27 -14.47
CA CYS A 41 1.09 -1.39 -14.45
C CYS A 41 1.88 -1.51 -15.77
N CYS A 42 2.08 -2.73 -16.25
CA CYS A 42 2.79 -2.98 -17.50
C CYS A 42 2.05 -2.42 -18.72
N GLU A 43 0.73 -2.62 -18.81
CA GLU A 43 -0.12 -2.13 -19.91
C GLU A 43 -0.09 -0.61 -20.03
N GLU A 44 -0.10 0.10 -18.90
CA GLU A 44 -0.14 1.56 -18.84
C GLU A 44 1.25 2.21 -18.75
N GLY A 45 2.33 1.41 -18.83
CA GLY A 45 3.71 1.89 -18.81
C GLY A 45 4.17 2.48 -17.46
N LEU A 46 3.60 2.00 -16.35
CA LEU A 46 3.98 2.39 -14.99
C LEU A 46 5.17 1.57 -14.49
N PHE A 47 6.21 2.27 -14.03
CA PHE A 47 7.41 1.65 -13.47
C PHE A 47 7.40 1.68 -11.94
N LEU A 48 7.36 0.50 -11.33
CA LEU A 48 7.39 0.35 -9.87
C LEU A 48 8.83 0.34 -9.35
N LYS A 49 9.08 1.09 -8.27
CA LYS A 49 10.37 1.11 -7.58
C LYS A 49 10.46 -0.03 -6.57
N LEU A 50 10.87 -1.21 -7.02
CA LEU A 50 10.86 -2.41 -6.18
C LEU A 50 11.61 -2.28 -4.86
N LYS A 51 12.69 -1.50 -4.82
CA LYS A 51 13.49 -1.24 -3.60
C LYS A 51 12.74 -0.50 -2.48
N LYS A 52 11.62 0.15 -2.80
CA LYS A 52 10.80 0.89 -1.84
C LYS A 52 9.52 0.15 -1.44
N GLY A 53 9.23 -0.98 -2.07
CA GLY A 53 8.04 -1.76 -1.77
C GLY A 53 8.19 -2.59 -0.50
N GLU A 54 7.05 -2.84 0.14
CA GLU A 54 6.90 -3.82 1.20
C GLU A 54 6.10 -5.01 0.64
N TYR A 55 6.60 -6.23 0.81
CA TYR A 55 6.03 -7.42 0.17
C TYR A 55 5.67 -8.48 1.18
N VAL A 56 4.50 -9.10 1.00
CA VAL A 56 4.02 -10.27 1.75
C VAL A 56 4.19 -10.10 3.26
N LYS A 57 3.51 -9.09 3.80
CA LYS A 57 3.51 -8.80 5.24
C LYS A 57 2.11 -8.85 5.80
N ARG A 58 1.99 -9.20 7.08
CA ARG A 58 0.75 -9.10 7.86
C ARG A 58 0.45 -7.66 8.32
N GLU A 59 1.44 -6.78 8.23
CA GLU A 59 1.30 -5.35 8.50
C GLU A 59 2.00 -4.54 7.42
N ALA A 60 1.40 -3.42 7.03
CA ALA A 60 1.94 -2.53 6.03
C ALA A 60 1.92 -1.08 6.53
N LYS A 61 2.97 -0.32 6.18
CA LYS A 61 2.98 1.12 6.42
C LYS A 61 2.29 1.85 5.28
N LEU A 62 1.30 2.66 5.61
CA LEU A 62 0.55 3.46 4.64
C LEU A 62 0.27 4.84 5.23
N LEU A 63 0.75 5.90 4.56
CA LEU A 63 0.50 7.30 4.94
C LEU A 63 0.89 7.66 6.39
N GLY A 64 1.86 6.95 6.96
CA GLY A 64 2.30 7.11 8.34
C GLY A 64 1.38 6.45 9.37
N PHE A 65 0.58 5.49 8.92
CA PHE A 65 -0.12 4.52 9.74
C PHE A 65 0.44 3.12 9.47
N ILE A 66 0.31 2.24 10.45
CA ILE A 66 0.50 0.81 10.32
C ILE A 66 -0.89 0.19 10.22
N VAL A 67 -1.14 -0.54 9.14
CA VAL A 67 -2.37 -1.27 8.88
C VAL A 67 -2.10 -2.75 9.06
N SER A 68 -2.89 -3.42 9.89
CA SER A 68 -2.80 -4.87 10.12
C SER A 68 -4.19 -5.48 10.38
N GLU A 69 -4.22 -6.79 10.59
CA GLU A 69 -5.43 -7.54 11.00
C GLU A 69 -6.08 -6.97 12.29
N GLU A 70 -5.29 -6.32 13.16
CA GLU A 70 -5.78 -5.68 14.40
C GLU A 70 -6.37 -4.29 14.19
N GLY A 71 -6.36 -3.78 12.95
CA GLY A 71 -6.83 -2.45 12.58
C GLY A 71 -5.70 -1.48 12.25
N ILE A 72 -6.00 -0.19 12.39
CA ILE A 72 -5.11 0.91 11.96
C ILE A 72 -4.49 1.57 13.20
N LYS A 73 -3.16 1.65 13.24
CA LYS A 73 -2.39 2.29 14.32
C LYS A 73 -1.50 3.40 13.76
N PRO A 74 -1.23 4.50 14.48
CA PRO A 74 -0.25 5.49 14.05
C PRO A 74 1.15 4.88 13.95
N ASP A 75 1.94 5.23 12.93
CA ASP A 75 3.35 4.83 12.88
C ASP A 75 4.11 5.53 14.03
N PRO A 76 4.73 4.79 14.96
CA PRO A 76 5.49 5.36 16.07
C PRO A 76 6.55 6.36 15.62
N LYS A 77 7.12 6.18 14.42
CA LYS A 77 8.09 7.12 13.85
C LYS A 77 7.45 8.48 13.56
N LYS A 78 6.26 8.49 12.96
CA LYS A 78 5.52 9.74 12.67
C LYS A 78 5.12 10.45 13.96
N VAL A 79 4.71 9.69 14.97
CA VAL A 79 4.41 10.24 16.31
C VAL A 79 5.66 10.86 16.95
N ALA A 80 6.79 10.16 16.91
CA ALA A 80 8.06 10.67 17.45
C ALA A 80 8.56 11.93 16.71
N ASP A 81 8.38 11.99 15.40
CA ASP A 81 8.74 13.15 14.60
C ASP A 81 7.85 14.36 14.96
N LEU A 82 6.55 14.17 15.18
CA LEU A 82 5.65 15.25 15.65
C LEU A 82 6.02 15.75 17.05
N MET A 83 6.30 14.85 17.99
CA MET A 83 6.70 15.22 19.36
C MET A 83 8.03 15.99 19.42
N ARG A 84 8.90 15.86 18.41
CA ARG A 84 10.14 16.64 18.30
C ARG A 84 9.92 18.06 17.78
N VAL A 85 8.82 18.32 17.07
CA VAL A 85 8.51 19.66 16.52
C VAL A 85 7.94 20.59 17.60
N GLU A 86 7.26 20.07 18.63
CA GLU A 86 6.72 20.88 19.73
C GLU A 86 7.78 21.31 20.78
N GLY A 87 8.99 20.77 20.70
CA GLY A 87 10.06 21.02 21.66
C GLY A 87 11.06 22.11 21.28
N ASN A 88 10.80 22.91 20.24
CA ASN A 88 11.72 23.92 19.72
C ASN A 88 11.07 25.28 19.51
#